data_AF-A0A957HS24-F1
#
_entry.id   AF-A0A957HS24-F1
#
_cell.length_a   1.000
_cell.length_b   1.000
_cell.length_c   1.000
_cell.angle_alpha   90.00
_cell.angle_beta   90.00
_cell.angle_gamma   90.00
#
_symmetry.space_group_name_H-M   'P 1'
#
loop_
_entity.id
_entity.type
_entity.pdbx_description
1 polymer ?
#
loop_
_entity_poly.entity_id
_entity_poly.type
_entity_poly.pdbx_seq_one_letter_code
_entity_poly.pdbx_strand_id
1 'polypeptide(L)'
;MKNVVCVVNRYWMRWGALLLAAGFVLVVMWMISRQFATFDTRTADLDRFIQATWNTLNGRFLYSTIEERSILSGHFSPIFAFLAPLLWIWQDPRVLSLAQTVGIAVSGLLFYKMVQQKHPAIAPWFTLAYFLNPALHELALLELRRITFAVPFLAMAFYALSIKNRRLLLVGLFFALLCKEDVALLVILIGGYLLLFERDIKWGTGLVIAGISWLLLVLFVINPALDPRIVRAASDLEAYRGLRYFSDWGNSPADIMTTILLQPTLVVQHMFDADGVAALWRVFIPIGLLLPLLAPAVFLPAIPMLGYLLLSSNPAMHQLQDWYMGAVLPVLFAAIGIGLTRRSEKAAGWSTAVLLATTIIGYTQFSYAPFGGKFNPIKYELIQHHARAAEMVALVPEETAVAATSAYTPHLAQRSTLYLYPWVPDDAPPLDYILIDRYLKSYPLTEIERNDAINNLMADPTYVIEKEVDGVFLFKPNGTPLPGISINETIEEAIHLDRIELSPANEKGYFEPTTQSPLILTSGQTLRVTLYWQALQAPNAERTISVRINDASGFMVAQQDMQPGNGTRPTSWWQPGWTLRDVYYLTIPPEAQVGTAALNLVLYDSFTQEIIPFDNGTETLKLFDLNLQSVP
;
A
#
# COMPACT_ATOMS: atom_id res chain seq x y z
N MET A 1 39.70 28.61 16.54
CA MET A 1 38.66 27.64 16.98
C MET A 1 37.51 28.27 17.76
N LYS A 2 37.72 29.05 18.85
CA LYS A 2 36.62 29.66 19.63
C LYS A 2 35.65 30.55 18.82
N ASN A 3 36.16 31.39 17.90
CA ASN A 3 35.32 32.24 17.05
C ASN A 3 34.47 31.43 16.05
N VAL A 4 35.00 30.33 15.52
CA VAL A 4 34.27 29.43 14.61
C VAL A 4 33.16 28.71 15.36
N VAL A 5 33.43 28.16 16.55
CA VAL A 5 32.42 27.52 17.41
C VAL A 5 31.31 28.50 17.80
N CYS A 6 31.64 29.74 18.12
CA CYS A 6 30.67 30.78 18.48
C CYS A 6 29.76 31.16 17.28
N VAL A 7 30.34 31.25 16.08
CA VAL A 7 29.61 31.54 14.84
C VAL A 7 28.70 30.37 14.45
N VAL A 8 29.23 29.13 14.46
CA VAL A 8 28.44 27.92 14.16
C VAL A 8 27.28 27.76 15.14
N ASN A 9 27.50 27.99 16.44
CA ASN A 9 26.44 27.93 17.44
C ASN A 9 25.35 28.99 17.18
N ARG A 10 25.74 30.20 16.76
CA ARG A 10 24.78 31.26 16.40
C ARG A 10 23.93 30.90 15.18
N TYR A 11 24.53 30.30 14.14
CA TYR A 11 23.79 29.82 12.98
C TYR A 11 22.89 28.64 13.33
N TRP A 12 23.37 27.68 14.13
CA TRP A 12 22.59 26.54 14.59
C TRP A 12 21.36 26.96 15.40
N MET A 13 21.51 27.93 16.32
CA MET A 13 20.39 28.48 17.07
C MET A 13 19.35 29.17 16.18
N ARG A 14 19.77 29.78 15.07
CA ARG A 14 18.88 30.54 14.17
C ARG A 14 18.22 29.68 13.09
N TRP A 15 18.98 28.77 12.48
CA TRP A 15 18.58 28.03 11.28
C TRP A 15 18.50 26.52 11.49
N GLY A 16 19.03 25.99 12.60
CA GLY A 16 19.12 24.54 12.83
C GLY A 16 17.78 23.83 12.69
N ALA A 17 16.71 24.36 13.29
CA ALA A 17 15.39 23.76 13.18
C ALA A 17 14.84 23.73 11.75
N LEU A 18 15.07 24.79 10.96
CA LEU A 18 14.66 24.85 9.55
C LEU A 18 15.48 23.89 8.68
N LEU A 19 16.79 23.80 8.91
CA LEU A 19 17.66 22.85 8.22
C LEU A 19 17.28 21.40 8.55
N LEU A 20 16.95 21.11 9.81
CA LEU A 20 16.47 19.79 10.23
C LEU A 20 15.12 19.44 9.60
N ALA A 21 14.18 20.38 9.59
CA ALA A 21 12.87 20.18 8.95
C ALA A 21 13.03 19.95 7.44
N ALA A 22 13.86 20.76 6.76
CA ALA A 22 14.14 20.59 5.33
C ALA A 22 14.84 19.24 5.05
N GLY A 23 15.84 18.87 5.86
CA GLY A 23 16.53 17.59 5.75
C GLY A 23 15.59 16.40 5.95
N PHE A 24 14.70 16.47 6.95
CA PHE A 24 13.67 15.46 7.17
C PHE A 24 12.74 15.32 5.96
N VAL A 25 12.21 16.44 5.44
CA VAL A 25 11.34 16.42 4.26
C VAL A 25 12.06 15.82 3.05
N LEU A 26 13.30 16.23 2.78
CA LEU A 26 14.08 15.73 1.65
C LEU A 26 14.35 14.23 1.75
N VAL A 27 14.78 13.74 2.93
CA VAL A 27 15.06 12.31 3.13
C VAL A 27 13.78 11.49 3.01
N VAL A 28 12.72 11.87 3.72
CA VAL A 28 11.44 11.15 3.67
C VAL A 28 10.84 11.16 2.28
N MET A 29 10.85 12.30 1.58
CA MET A 29 10.32 12.36 0.21
C MET A 29 11.18 11.60 -0.79
N TRP A 30 12.50 11.56 -0.63
CA TRP A 30 13.36 10.68 -1.42
C TRP A 30 12.95 9.22 -1.20
N MET A 31 12.76 8.79 0.05
CA MET A 31 12.35 7.43 0.38
C MET A 31 10.97 7.06 -0.18
N ILE A 32 9.96 7.92 0.01
CA ILE A 32 8.61 7.73 -0.53
C ILE A 32 8.64 7.67 -2.06
N SER A 33 9.42 8.55 -2.70
CA SER A 33 9.56 8.56 -4.15
C SER A 33 10.20 7.27 -4.67
N ARG A 34 11.16 6.71 -3.91
CA ARG A 34 11.78 5.42 -4.23
C ARG A 34 10.80 4.27 -4.02
N GLN A 35 10.05 4.22 -2.92
CA GLN A 35 8.99 3.21 -2.71
C GLN A 35 7.94 3.23 -3.81
N PHE A 36 7.51 4.42 -4.22
CA PHE A 36 6.59 4.57 -5.35
C PHE A 36 7.23 4.04 -6.64
N ALA A 37 8.49 4.39 -6.92
CA ALA A 37 9.17 3.92 -8.13
C ALA A 37 9.49 2.42 -8.12
N THR A 38 9.55 1.78 -6.95
CA THR A 38 9.71 0.32 -6.78
C THR A 38 8.38 -0.41 -6.65
N PHE A 39 7.24 0.29 -6.79
CA PHE A 39 5.89 -0.27 -6.65
C PHE A 39 5.66 -0.95 -5.28
N ASP A 40 6.46 -0.60 -4.26
CA ASP A 40 6.33 -1.10 -2.88
C ASP A 40 5.41 -0.18 -2.05
N THR A 41 4.24 0.14 -2.63
CA THR A 41 3.13 0.82 -1.95
C THR A 41 2.22 -0.27 -1.38
N ARG A 42 2.34 -0.49 -0.08
CA ARG A 42 1.97 -1.71 0.64
C ARG A 42 0.51 -1.81 1.08
N THR A 43 -0.36 -0.81 0.90
CA THR A 43 -1.75 -0.93 1.36
C THR A 43 -2.82 -0.27 0.46
N ALA A 44 -4.03 -0.83 0.51
CA ALA A 44 -5.25 -0.33 -0.14
C ALA A 44 -5.78 1.01 0.45
N ASP A 45 -4.97 1.72 1.25
CA ASP A 45 -5.34 3.05 1.76
C ASP A 45 -4.87 4.16 0.83
N LEU A 46 -3.66 4.05 0.30
CA LEU A 46 -3.04 5.11 -0.49
C LEU A 46 -3.86 5.42 -1.75
N ASP A 47 -4.19 4.39 -2.52
CA ASP A 47 -4.95 4.45 -3.76
C ASP A 47 -6.36 5.02 -3.56
N ARG A 48 -7.11 4.56 -2.56
CA ARG A 48 -8.45 5.09 -2.28
C ARG A 48 -8.42 6.57 -1.86
N PHE A 49 -7.40 7.02 -1.12
CA PHE A 49 -7.27 8.42 -0.75
C PHE A 49 -6.90 9.29 -1.95
N ILE A 50 -5.97 8.83 -2.79
CA ILE A 50 -5.63 9.51 -4.03
C ILE A 50 -6.88 9.65 -4.90
N GLN A 51 -7.58 8.54 -5.16
CA GLN A 51 -8.74 8.53 -6.05
C GLN A 51 -9.87 9.39 -5.50
N ALA A 52 -10.20 9.29 -4.21
CA ALA A 52 -11.23 10.13 -3.59
C ALA A 52 -10.90 11.63 -3.63
N THR A 53 -9.64 11.97 -3.39
CA THR A 53 -9.17 13.36 -3.44
C THR A 53 -9.23 13.90 -4.88
N TRP A 54 -8.79 13.11 -5.85
CA TRP A 54 -8.86 13.45 -7.27
C TRP A 54 -10.31 13.56 -7.77
N ASN A 55 -11.18 12.64 -7.37
CA ASN A 55 -12.59 12.63 -7.72
C ASN A 55 -13.37 13.84 -7.20
N THR A 56 -12.89 14.45 -6.12
CA THR A 56 -13.47 15.70 -5.59
C THR A 56 -13.36 16.84 -6.61
N LEU A 57 -12.29 16.87 -7.40
CA LEU A 57 -12.14 17.83 -8.51
C LEU A 57 -13.05 17.50 -9.71
N ASN A 58 -13.47 16.25 -9.81
CA ASN A 58 -14.23 15.69 -10.95
C ASN A 58 -15.71 15.46 -10.60
N GLY A 59 -16.25 16.19 -9.63
CA GLY A 59 -17.68 16.16 -9.28
C GLY A 59 -18.15 14.97 -8.42
N ARG A 60 -17.25 14.03 -8.06
CA ARG A 60 -17.56 12.90 -7.18
C ARG A 60 -16.89 13.10 -5.82
N PHE A 61 -17.55 13.90 -4.98
CA PHE A 61 -16.99 14.36 -3.71
C PHE A 61 -16.50 13.22 -2.81
N LEU A 62 -15.18 13.16 -2.63
CA LEU A 62 -14.46 12.18 -1.79
C LEU A 62 -14.87 10.72 -2.02
N TYR A 63 -15.26 10.36 -3.25
CA TYR A 63 -15.71 9.02 -3.61
C TYR A 63 -14.58 8.17 -4.19
N SER A 64 -14.51 6.89 -3.82
CA SER A 64 -13.55 5.92 -4.38
C SER A 64 -14.31 4.70 -4.90
N THR A 65 -14.00 4.26 -6.13
CA THR A 65 -14.54 3.01 -6.69
C THR A 65 -13.90 1.79 -6.03
N ILE A 66 -12.69 1.92 -5.46
CA ILE A 66 -12.03 0.84 -4.70
C ILE A 66 -12.81 0.47 -3.43
N GLU A 67 -13.47 1.44 -2.79
CA GLU A 67 -14.37 1.18 -1.65
C GLU A 67 -15.86 1.18 -2.01
N GLU A 68 -16.18 1.55 -3.26
CA GLU A 68 -17.53 1.80 -3.77
C GLU A 68 -18.35 2.82 -2.96
N ARG A 69 -17.68 3.73 -2.26
CA ARG A 69 -18.32 4.74 -1.40
C ARG A 69 -17.41 5.92 -1.14
N SER A 70 -17.96 6.92 -0.44
CA SER A 70 -17.14 8.03 0.06
C SER A 70 -16.19 7.56 1.16
N ILE A 71 -14.93 8.00 1.14
CA ILE A 71 -13.98 7.72 2.23
C ILE A 71 -14.45 8.27 3.58
N LEU A 72 -15.43 9.19 3.58
CA LEU A 72 -16.06 9.76 4.76
C LEU A 72 -16.97 8.79 5.50
N SER A 73 -17.49 7.74 4.85
CA SER A 73 -18.40 6.80 5.52
C SER A 73 -17.67 5.84 6.47
N GLY A 74 -16.42 5.50 6.16
CA GLY A 74 -15.57 4.67 7.01
C GLY A 74 -14.95 5.47 8.16
N HIS A 75 -14.34 6.61 7.84
CA HIS A 75 -13.74 7.53 8.82
C HIS A 75 -13.95 8.97 8.35
N PHE A 76 -14.45 9.82 9.25
CA PHE A 76 -14.78 11.19 8.91
C PHE A 76 -13.51 12.03 8.75
N SER A 77 -13.11 12.23 7.48
CA SER A 77 -11.83 12.80 7.10
C SER A 77 -11.95 13.84 5.96
N PRO A 78 -12.79 14.88 6.11
CA PRO A 78 -12.99 15.92 5.10
C PRO A 78 -11.72 16.71 4.74
N ILE A 79 -10.63 16.58 5.51
CA ILE A 79 -9.34 17.21 5.19
C ILE A 79 -8.87 16.93 3.76
N PHE A 80 -9.17 15.74 3.21
CA PHE A 80 -8.78 15.39 1.84
C PHE A 80 -9.42 16.29 0.78
N ALA A 81 -10.61 16.84 1.02
CA ALA A 81 -11.21 17.80 0.10
C ALA A 81 -10.41 19.11 0.02
N PHE A 82 -9.78 19.53 1.13
CA PHE A 82 -8.89 20.68 1.15
C PHE A 82 -7.55 20.40 0.46
N LEU A 83 -7.16 19.13 0.34
CA LEU A 83 -5.96 18.71 -0.38
C LEU A 83 -6.20 18.53 -1.88
N ALA A 84 -7.46 18.42 -2.32
CA ALA A 84 -7.82 18.22 -3.73
C ALA A 84 -7.15 19.23 -4.68
N PRO A 85 -7.11 20.55 -4.40
CA PRO A 85 -6.43 21.50 -5.28
C PRO A 85 -4.95 21.21 -5.53
N LEU A 86 -4.27 20.48 -4.63
CA LEU A 86 -2.86 20.09 -4.84
C LEU A 86 -2.70 19.12 -6.01
N LEU A 87 -3.67 18.21 -6.22
CA LEU A 87 -3.66 17.29 -7.37
C LEU A 87 -3.98 17.99 -8.70
N TRP A 88 -4.61 19.16 -8.65
CA TRP A 88 -4.80 20.00 -9.83
C TRP A 88 -3.52 20.77 -10.20
N ILE A 89 -2.80 21.29 -9.19
CA ILE A 89 -1.55 22.03 -9.39
C ILE A 89 -0.41 21.09 -9.81
N TRP A 90 -0.35 19.91 -9.19
CA TRP A 90 0.65 18.89 -9.48
C TRP A 90 -0.05 17.54 -9.68
N GLN A 91 -0.10 17.10 -10.94
CA GLN A 91 -0.69 15.83 -11.37
C GLN A 91 0.20 14.62 -11.01
N ASP A 92 0.72 14.59 -9.79
CA ASP A 92 1.46 13.48 -9.24
C ASP A 92 0.87 13.14 -7.87
N PRO A 93 0.40 11.90 -7.65
CA PRO A 93 -0.24 11.52 -6.39
C PRO A 93 0.66 11.72 -5.16
N ARG A 94 1.99 11.71 -5.34
CA ARG A 94 2.97 11.91 -4.26
C ARG A 94 2.90 13.32 -3.66
N VAL A 95 2.22 14.28 -4.29
CA VAL A 95 2.00 15.62 -3.70
C VAL A 95 1.21 15.54 -2.39
N LEU A 96 0.32 14.54 -2.23
CA LEU A 96 -0.40 14.31 -0.97
C LEU A 96 0.55 13.81 0.13
N SER A 97 1.47 12.92 -0.23
CA SER A 97 2.54 12.47 0.67
C SER A 97 3.47 13.63 1.05
N LEU A 98 3.79 14.53 0.10
CA LEU A 98 4.53 15.76 0.40
C LEU A 98 3.80 16.65 1.40
N ALA A 99 2.49 16.85 1.23
CA ALA A 99 1.68 17.63 2.18
C ALA A 99 1.71 17.01 3.59
N GLN A 100 1.59 15.68 3.70
CA GLN A 100 1.74 14.94 4.96
C GLN A 100 3.12 15.18 5.59
N THR A 101 4.20 14.97 4.83
CA THR A 101 5.58 15.10 5.32
C THR A 101 5.91 16.53 5.73
N VAL A 102 5.45 17.53 4.98
CA VAL A 102 5.59 18.95 5.34
C VAL A 102 4.81 19.26 6.61
N GLY A 103 3.59 18.73 6.77
CA GLY A 103 2.83 18.86 8.02
C GLY A 103 3.58 18.30 9.23
N ILE A 104 4.16 17.11 9.10
CA ILE A 104 5.02 16.51 10.14
C ILE A 104 6.23 17.42 10.43
N ALA A 105 6.89 17.95 9.40
CA ALA A 105 8.02 18.87 9.57
C ALA A 105 7.63 20.16 10.31
N VAL A 106 6.48 20.74 9.97
CA VAL A 106 5.90 21.90 10.65
C VAL A 106 5.63 21.62 12.13
N SER A 107 5.21 20.40 12.47
CA SER A 107 5.02 19.97 13.87
C SER A 107 6.32 20.12 14.68
N GLY A 108 7.44 19.67 14.11
CA GLY A 108 8.77 19.84 14.71
C GLY A 108 9.17 21.30 14.90
N LEU A 109 8.80 22.18 13.96
CA LEU A 109 9.03 23.64 14.08
C LEU A 109 8.15 24.30 15.15
N LEU A 110 6.94 23.79 15.38
CA LEU A 110 6.06 24.27 16.45
C LEU A 110 6.60 23.85 17.82
N PHE A 111 7.08 22.60 17.95
CA PHE A 111 7.78 22.12 19.13
C PHE A 111 9.10 22.85 19.38
N TYR A 112 9.84 23.18 18.32
CA TYR A 112 11.01 24.06 18.40
C TYR A 112 10.65 25.40 19.05
N LYS A 113 9.63 26.10 18.53
CA LYS A 113 9.21 27.41 19.05
C LYS A 113 8.81 27.37 20.52
N MET A 114 8.21 26.27 20.97
CA MET A 114 7.83 26.06 22.37
C MET A 114 9.04 26.10 23.31
N VAL A 115 10.16 25.47 22.94
CA VAL A 115 11.39 25.42 23.76
C VAL A 115 12.28 26.64 23.53
N GLN A 116 12.34 27.13 22.28
CA GLN A 116 13.23 28.22 21.85
C GLN A 116 13.06 29.50 22.66
N GLN A 117 11.82 29.84 23.04
CA GLN A 117 11.54 31.06 23.79
C GLN A 117 12.30 31.16 25.11
N LYS A 118 12.54 30.03 25.77
CA LYS A 118 13.27 29.99 27.05
C LYS A 118 14.69 29.47 26.91
N HIS A 119 14.91 28.47 26.06
CA HIS A 119 16.18 27.76 25.92
C HIS A 119 16.60 27.67 24.45
N PRO A 120 17.03 28.78 23.81
CA PRO A 120 17.30 28.84 22.38
C PRO A 120 18.46 27.92 21.93
N ALA A 121 19.46 27.69 22.79
CA ALA A 121 20.57 26.79 22.51
C ALA A 121 20.17 25.30 22.51
N ILE A 122 19.10 24.95 23.24
CA ILE A 122 18.63 23.58 23.43
C ILE A 122 17.57 23.20 22.38
N ALA A 123 16.76 24.17 21.96
CA ALA A 123 15.60 23.93 21.10
C ALA A 123 15.90 23.15 19.79
N PRO A 124 16.97 23.43 19.02
CA PRO A 124 17.27 22.63 17.82
C PRO A 124 17.57 21.16 18.12
N TRP A 125 18.19 20.87 19.27
CA TRP A 125 18.54 19.50 19.69
C TRP A 125 17.31 18.71 20.15
N PHE A 126 16.37 19.37 20.82
CA PHE A 126 15.05 18.80 21.11
C PHE A 126 14.29 18.49 19.83
N THR A 127 14.32 19.38 18.84
CA THR A 127 13.72 19.16 17.51
C THR A 127 14.41 18.05 16.73
N LEU A 128 15.73 17.90 16.85
CA LEU A 128 16.45 16.76 16.27
C LEU A 128 15.95 15.43 16.85
N ALA A 129 15.71 15.34 18.16
CA ALA A 129 15.14 14.14 18.77
C ALA A 129 13.74 13.81 18.23
N TYR A 130 12.92 14.82 17.93
CA TYR A 130 11.63 14.62 17.27
C TYR A 130 11.80 14.01 15.88
N PHE A 131 12.67 14.58 15.05
CA PHE A 131 12.88 14.08 13.70
C PHE A 131 13.63 12.76 13.61
N LEU A 132 14.36 12.35 14.66
CA LEU A 132 14.98 11.02 14.75
C LEU A 132 14.06 9.99 15.42
N ASN A 133 12.85 10.35 15.82
CA ASN A 133 11.98 9.42 16.54
C ASN A 133 11.49 8.28 15.62
N PRO A 134 11.68 6.99 15.99
CA PRO A 134 11.26 5.85 15.18
C PRO A 134 9.77 5.82 14.85
N ALA A 135 8.90 6.15 15.81
CA ALA A 135 7.46 6.19 15.59
C ALA A 135 7.08 7.31 14.61
N LEU A 136 7.87 8.40 14.55
CA LEU A 136 7.69 9.44 13.54
C LEU A 136 8.08 8.94 12.14
N HIS A 137 9.18 8.18 12.02
CA HIS A 137 9.56 7.57 10.74
C HIS A 137 8.53 6.56 10.26
N GLU A 138 7.99 5.76 11.17
CA GLU A 138 6.89 4.82 10.88
C GLU A 138 5.68 5.58 10.33
N LEU A 139 5.23 6.64 11.02
CA LEU A 139 4.15 7.53 10.55
C LEU A 139 4.41 8.17 9.17
N ALA A 140 5.66 8.53 8.90
CA ALA A 140 6.03 9.23 7.68
C ALA A 140 6.26 8.30 6.47
N LEU A 141 6.71 7.06 6.68
CA LEU A 141 7.18 6.15 5.63
C LEU A 141 6.25 4.96 5.33
N LEU A 142 5.24 4.68 6.17
CA LEU A 142 4.36 3.54 5.92
C LEU A 142 3.43 3.76 4.74
N GLU A 143 2.76 4.92 4.67
CA GLU A 143 1.93 5.39 3.56
C GLU A 143 1.15 6.67 3.92
N LEU A 144 0.35 7.17 2.98
CA LEU A 144 -0.60 8.25 3.20
C LEU A 144 -1.71 7.79 4.16
N ARG A 145 -1.85 8.46 5.31
CA ARG A 145 -2.85 8.12 6.33
C ARG A 145 -3.61 9.37 6.77
N ARG A 146 -4.88 9.21 7.15
CA ARG A 146 -5.71 10.36 7.56
C ARG A 146 -5.21 11.00 8.85
N ILE A 147 -4.79 10.17 9.82
CA ILE A 147 -4.38 10.64 11.16
C ILE A 147 -3.06 11.41 11.15
N THR A 148 -2.18 11.16 10.19
CA THR A 148 -0.89 11.88 10.09
C THR A 148 -1.10 13.36 9.75
N PHE A 149 -2.18 13.71 9.03
CA PHE A 149 -2.57 15.10 8.79
C PHE A 149 -3.01 15.81 10.06
N ALA A 150 -3.46 15.09 11.10
CA ALA A 150 -3.80 15.70 12.39
C ALA A 150 -2.56 16.17 13.16
N VAL A 151 -1.41 15.52 12.96
CA VAL A 151 -0.14 15.76 13.70
C VAL A 151 0.25 17.26 13.74
N PRO A 152 0.34 18.01 12.61
CA PRO A 152 0.62 19.45 12.64
C PRO A 152 -0.39 20.26 13.43
N PHE A 153 -1.67 19.92 13.31
CA PHE A 153 -2.74 20.67 13.95
C PHE A 153 -2.80 20.40 15.46
N LEU A 154 -2.49 19.16 15.89
CA LEU A 154 -2.31 18.81 17.29
C LEU A 154 -1.06 19.48 17.88
N ALA A 155 0.07 19.48 17.16
CA ALA A 155 1.26 20.22 17.57
C ALA A 155 0.97 21.73 17.70
N MET A 156 0.17 22.29 16.79
CA MET A 156 -0.29 23.69 16.85
C MET A 156 -1.19 23.93 18.06
N ALA A 157 -2.11 23.02 18.37
CA ALA A 157 -2.95 23.09 19.56
C ALA A 157 -2.11 23.11 20.86
N PHE A 158 -1.12 22.21 20.98
CA PHE A 158 -0.24 22.19 22.16
C PHE A 158 0.70 23.40 22.22
N TYR A 159 1.22 23.87 21.08
CA TYR A 159 1.96 25.12 21.03
C TYR A 159 1.08 26.30 21.49
N ALA A 160 -0.14 26.41 20.97
CA ALA A 160 -1.10 27.43 21.36
C ALA A 160 -1.45 27.37 22.86
N LEU A 161 -1.60 26.16 23.42
CA LEU A 161 -1.81 25.93 24.83
C LEU A 161 -0.64 26.48 25.67
N SER A 162 0.60 26.22 25.24
CA SER A 162 1.82 26.69 25.91
C SER A 162 1.94 28.22 25.98
N ILE A 163 1.45 28.93 24.97
CA ILE A 163 1.43 30.41 24.92
C ILE A 163 0.08 31.02 25.33
N LYS A 164 -0.84 30.20 25.86
CA LYS A 164 -2.20 30.58 26.27
C LYS A 164 -3.05 31.25 25.19
N ASN A 165 -2.80 30.95 23.91
CA ASN A 165 -3.58 31.50 22.79
C ASN A 165 -4.77 30.59 22.44
N ARG A 166 -5.94 30.89 23.01
CA ARG A 166 -7.16 30.07 22.83
C ARG A 166 -7.70 30.06 21.40
N ARG A 167 -7.51 31.14 20.64
CA ARG A 167 -7.96 31.20 19.24
C ARG A 167 -7.15 30.25 18.37
N LEU A 168 -5.83 30.26 18.52
CA LEU A 168 -4.95 29.34 17.80
C LEU A 168 -5.17 27.89 18.23
N LEU A 169 -5.48 27.66 19.52
CA LEU A 169 -5.88 26.35 20.03
C LEU A 169 -7.13 25.84 19.31
N LEU A 170 -8.17 26.65 19.20
CA LEU A 170 -9.39 26.28 18.47
C LEU A 170 -9.12 25.97 17.00
N VAL A 171 -8.29 26.77 16.32
CA VAL A 171 -7.94 26.51 14.92
C VAL A 171 -7.23 25.16 14.79
N GLY A 172 -6.28 24.86 15.69
CA GLY A 172 -5.58 23.56 15.69
C GLY A 172 -6.53 22.40 15.92
N LEU A 173 -7.39 22.48 16.93
CA LEU A 173 -8.33 21.41 17.23
C LEU A 173 -9.39 21.24 16.13
N PHE A 174 -9.87 22.33 15.54
CA PHE A 174 -10.82 22.28 14.42
C PHE A 174 -10.25 21.52 13.23
N PHE A 175 -9.06 21.89 12.74
CA PHE A 175 -8.45 21.19 11.61
C PHE A 175 -8.05 19.75 11.97
N ALA A 176 -7.62 19.49 13.21
CA ALA A 176 -7.34 18.12 13.66
C ALA A 176 -8.60 17.23 13.63
N LEU A 177 -9.77 17.77 14.01
CA LEU A 177 -11.06 17.06 13.93
C LEU A 177 -11.47 16.72 12.50
N LEU A 178 -11.07 17.54 11.51
CA LEU A 178 -11.31 17.27 10.08
C LEU A 178 -10.45 16.12 9.53
N CYS A 179 -9.44 15.66 10.27
CA CYS A 179 -8.54 14.59 9.83
C CYS A 179 -9.05 13.20 10.22
N LYS A 180 -9.63 13.05 11.42
CA LYS A 180 -10.18 11.79 11.92
C LYS A 180 -11.08 12.03 13.14
N GLU A 181 -12.13 11.24 13.28
CA GLU A 181 -13.14 11.42 14.32
C GLU A 181 -12.69 11.07 15.74
N ASP A 182 -11.75 10.13 15.91
CA ASP A 182 -11.19 9.73 17.21
C ASP A 182 -10.34 10.84 17.86
N VAL A 183 -9.90 11.83 17.08
CA VAL A 183 -9.26 13.06 17.58
C VAL A 183 -10.17 13.81 18.56
N ALA A 184 -11.49 13.63 18.46
CA ALA A 184 -12.45 14.20 19.42
C ALA A 184 -12.17 13.78 20.87
N LEU A 185 -11.64 12.57 21.09
CA LEU A 185 -11.22 12.13 22.43
C LEU A 185 -10.13 13.03 22.98
N LEU A 186 -9.14 13.39 22.16
CA LEU A 186 -8.08 14.30 22.58
C LEU A 186 -8.59 15.73 22.81
N VAL A 187 -9.57 16.20 22.03
CA VAL A 187 -10.25 17.49 22.28
C VAL A 187 -10.92 17.50 23.65
N ILE A 188 -11.64 16.43 24.01
CA ILE A 188 -12.27 16.28 25.32
C ILE A 188 -11.21 16.30 26.43
N LEU A 189 -10.11 15.56 26.25
CA LEU A 189 -9.03 15.49 27.25
C LEU A 189 -8.30 16.82 27.42
N ILE A 190 -8.10 17.61 26.35
CA ILE A 190 -7.56 18.96 26.42
C ILE A 190 -8.55 19.90 27.13
N GLY A 191 -9.86 19.76 26.87
CA GLY A 191 -10.90 20.47 27.62
C GLY A 191 -10.83 20.15 29.12
N GLY A 192 -10.73 18.88 29.48
CA GLY A 192 -10.53 18.42 30.86
C GLY A 192 -9.24 18.98 31.49
N TYR A 193 -8.14 19.05 30.73
CA TYR A 193 -6.91 19.69 31.17
C TYR A 193 -7.13 21.17 31.56
N LEU A 194 -7.85 21.93 30.72
CA LEU A 194 -8.18 23.33 31.01
C LEU A 194 -9.03 23.47 32.28
N LEU A 195 -9.99 22.57 32.49
CA LEU A 195 -10.84 22.56 33.69
C LEU A 195 -10.04 22.27 34.96
N LEU A 196 -9.22 21.20 34.94
CA LEU A 196 -8.55 20.67 36.13
C LEU A 196 -7.29 21.46 36.50
N PHE A 197 -6.48 21.86 35.51
CA PHE A 197 -5.16 22.42 35.75
C PHE A 197 -5.08 23.93 35.50
N GLU A 198 -5.83 24.46 34.53
CA GLU A 198 -5.88 25.90 34.26
C GLU A 198 -7.08 26.61 34.91
N ARG A 199 -8.05 25.84 35.46
CA ARG A 199 -9.30 26.34 36.05
C ARG A 199 -10.11 27.23 35.10
N ASP A 200 -9.97 27.01 33.79
CA ASP A 200 -10.64 27.78 32.74
C ASP A 200 -11.97 27.10 32.38
N ILE A 201 -13.00 27.36 33.19
CA ILE A 201 -14.31 26.71 33.07
C ILE A 201 -14.94 26.96 31.70
N LYS A 202 -14.90 28.21 31.22
CA LYS A 202 -15.54 28.60 29.96
C LYS A 202 -14.95 27.82 28.78
N TRP A 203 -13.63 27.83 28.63
CA TRP A 203 -12.97 27.18 27.51
C TRP A 203 -12.93 25.66 27.68
N GLY A 204 -12.69 25.18 28.90
CA GLY A 204 -12.65 23.75 29.20
C GLY A 204 -13.98 23.06 28.95
N THR A 205 -15.08 23.59 29.48
CA THR A 205 -16.43 23.04 29.23
C THR A 205 -16.81 23.14 27.75
N GLY A 206 -16.47 24.25 27.08
CA GLY A 206 -16.73 24.42 25.65
C GLY A 206 -16.05 23.35 24.80
N LEU A 207 -14.78 23.01 25.08
CA LEU A 207 -14.06 21.95 24.36
C LEU A 207 -14.60 20.55 24.66
N VAL A 208 -14.95 20.26 25.92
CA VAL A 208 -15.55 18.96 26.29
C VAL A 208 -16.87 18.76 25.54
N ILE A 209 -17.75 19.76 25.56
CA ILE A 209 -19.03 19.70 24.84
C ILE A 209 -18.77 19.55 23.33
N ALA A 210 -17.89 20.37 22.74
CA ALA A 210 -17.59 20.30 21.32
C ALA A 210 -17.06 18.94 20.89
N GLY A 211 -16.14 18.34 21.65
CA GLY A 211 -15.61 17.02 21.37
C GLY A 211 -16.66 15.91 21.47
N ILE A 212 -17.50 15.93 22.52
CA ILE A 212 -18.61 14.97 22.66
C ILE A 212 -19.61 15.14 21.51
N SER A 213 -20.04 16.37 21.23
CA SER A 213 -20.97 16.67 20.14
C SER A 213 -20.42 16.24 18.79
N TRP A 214 -19.13 16.44 18.52
CA TRP A 214 -18.49 15.97 17.29
C TRP A 214 -18.53 14.46 17.16
N LEU A 215 -18.13 13.74 18.22
CA LEU A 215 -18.11 12.28 18.22
C LEU A 215 -19.51 11.71 18.00
N LEU A 216 -20.52 12.24 18.68
CA LEU A 216 -21.91 11.82 18.51
C LEU A 216 -22.44 12.15 17.11
N LEU A 217 -22.16 13.35 16.59
CA LEU A 217 -22.57 13.77 15.26
C LEU A 217 -21.98 12.85 14.19
N VAL A 218 -20.68 12.56 14.26
CA VAL A 218 -20.03 11.72 13.27
C VAL A 218 -20.57 10.29 13.33
N LEU A 219 -20.60 9.68 14.51
CA LEU A 219 -20.95 8.27 14.66
C LEU A 219 -22.44 7.99 14.39
N PHE A 220 -23.34 8.87 14.83
CA PHE A 220 -24.79 8.60 14.80
C PHE A 220 -25.55 9.36 13.72
N VAL A 221 -24.94 10.35 13.06
CA VAL A 221 -25.60 11.14 12.01
C VAL A 221 -24.85 11.04 10.68
N ILE A 222 -23.56 11.41 10.65
CA ILE A 222 -22.81 11.51 9.40
C ILE A 222 -22.51 10.14 8.81
N ASN A 223 -21.87 9.23 9.56
CA ASN A 223 -21.51 7.91 9.04
C ASN A 223 -22.75 7.12 8.56
N PRO A 224 -23.86 7.05 9.35
CA PRO A 224 -25.09 6.39 8.91
C PRO A 224 -25.73 7.00 7.67
N ALA A 225 -25.65 8.33 7.50
CA ALA A 225 -26.19 9.00 6.31
C ALA A 225 -25.35 8.74 5.05
N LEU A 226 -24.05 8.53 5.19
CA LEU A 226 -23.12 8.30 4.08
C LEU A 226 -22.99 6.83 3.67
N ASP A 227 -23.29 5.88 4.55
CA ASP A 227 -23.37 4.46 4.22
C ASP A 227 -24.57 3.80 4.93
N PRO A 228 -25.73 3.70 4.25
CA PRO A 228 -26.92 3.04 4.79
C PRO A 228 -26.72 1.55 5.12
N ARG A 229 -25.63 0.91 4.63
CA ARG A 229 -25.27 -0.47 5.03
C ARG A 229 -24.88 -0.50 6.51
N ILE A 230 -24.33 0.59 7.06
CA ILE A 230 -24.03 0.74 8.51
C ILE A 230 -25.33 0.66 9.33
N VAL A 231 -26.42 1.26 8.85
CA VAL A 231 -27.73 1.24 9.52
C VAL A 231 -28.36 -0.16 9.47
N ARG A 232 -28.23 -0.87 8.35
CA ARG A 232 -28.71 -2.26 8.22
C ARG A 232 -27.90 -3.25 9.06
N ALA A 233 -26.62 -2.99 9.25
CA ALA A 233 -25.77 -3.78 10.13
C ALA A 233 -26.03 -3.48 11.61
N ALA A 234 -26.58 -2.32 11.99
CA ALA A 234 -26.75 -1.89 13.39
C ALA A 234 -27.68 -2.79 14.24
N SER A 235 -28.38 -3.75 13.64
CA SER A 235 -29.07 -4.83 14.37
C SER A 235 -28.14 -5.94 14.85
N ASP A 236 -26.96 -6.06 14.26
CA ASP A 236 -25.90 -7.00 14.62
C ASP A 236 -24.68 -6.23 15.16
N LEU A 237 -24.08 -6.74 16.22
CA LEU A 237 -22.95 -6.10 16.87
C LEU A 237 -21.71 -5.95 15.95
N GLU A 238 -21.72 -6.64 14.81
CA GLU A 238 -20.77 -6.52 13.70
C GLU A 238 -20.76 -5.13 13.02
N ALA A 239 -21.79 -4.29 13.22
CA ALA A 239 -21.90 -2.97 12.56
C ALA A 239 -20.80 -1.98 12.93
N TYR A 240 -20.34 -2.01 14.19
CA TYR A 240 -19.29 -1.12 14.66
C TYR A 240 -17.94 -1.83 14.50
N ARG A 241 -17.34 -1.71 13.30
CA ARG A 241 -16.02 -2.29 12.98
C ARG A 241 -14.96 -2.05 14.06
N GLY A 242 -15.02 -0.93 14.78
CA GLY A 242 -14.10 -0.62 15.88
C GLY A 242 -14.31 -1.46 17.16
N LEU A 243 -15.53 -1.93 17.45
CA LEU A 243 -15.80 -2.83 18.58
C LEU A 243 -15.17 -4.21 18.39
N ARG A 244 -14.97 -4.63 17.13
CA ARG A 244 -14.26 -5.89 16.82
C ARG A 244 -12.84 -5.90 17.38
N TYR A 245 -12.21 -4.73 17.52
CA TYR A 245 -10.91 -4.61 18.17
C TYR A 245 -10.97 -4.74 19.69
N PHE A 246 -12.13 -4.95 20.28
CA PHE A 246 -12.33 -5.18 21.71
C PHE A 246 -13.15 -6.44 21.99
N SER A 247 -13.21 -7.37 21.01
CA SER A 247 -13.94 -8.63 21.11
C SER A 247 -13.54 -9.48 22.32
N ASP A 248 -12.28 -9.38 22.76
CA ASP A 248 -11.74 -10.15 23.89
C ASP A 248 -12.36 -9.72 25.23
N TRP A 249 -12.99 -8.53 25.27
CA TRP A 249 -13.56 -7.95 26.48
C TRP A 249 -15.08 -8.12 26.59
N GLY A 250 -15.75 -8.51 25.50
CA GLY A 250 -17.18 -8.74 25.52
C GLY A 250 -17.83 -8.62 24.15
N ASN A 251 -19.09 -9.05 24.09
CA ASN A 251 -19.89 -9.08 22.88
C ASN A 251 -20.87 -7.89 22.80
N SER A 252 -20.73 -6.87 23.64
CA SER A 252 -21.51 -5.62 23.56
C SER A 252 -20.73 -4.46 24.19
N PRO A 253 -21.01 -3.20 23.84
CA PRO A 253 -20.37 -2.05 24.50
C PRO A 253 -20.52 -2.06 26.03
N ALA A 254 -21.69 -2.49 26.52
CA ALA A 254 -21.95 -2.62 27.95
C ALA A 254 -21.12 -3.75 28.57
N ASP A 255 -21.02 -4.90 27.91
CA ASP A 255 -20.22 -6.03 28.39
C ASP A 255 -18.73 -5.70 28.38
N ILE A 256 -18.21 -5.10 27.30
CA ILE A 256 -16.82 -4.64 27.19
C ILE A 256 -16.48 -3.72 28.36
N MET A 257 -17.31 -2.70 28.61
CA MET A 257 -17.11 -1.78 29.72
C MET A 257 -17.19 -2.49 31.07
N THR A 258 -18.16 -3.39 31.24
CA THR A 258 -18.36 -4.16 32.47
C THR A 258 -17.15 -5.06 32.76
N THR A 259 -16.63 -5.78 31.77
CA THR A 259 -15.43 -6.62 31.90
C THR A 259 -14.20 -5.78 32.25
N ILE A 260 -13.95 -4.69 31.52
CA ILE A 260 -12.80 -3.81 31.78
C ILE A 260 -12.85 -3.25 33.22
N LEU A 261 -14.04 -2.87 33.70
CA LEU A 261 -14.20 -2.31 35.05
C LEU A 261 -14.16 -3.37 36.16
N LEU A 262 -14.76 -4.54 35.94
CA LEU A 262 -14.88 -5.59 36.96
C LEU A 262 -13.68 -6.54 36.98
N GLN A 263 -12.84 -6.56 35.94
CA GLN A 263 -11.66 -7.42 35.83
C GLN A 263 -10.35 -6.62 35.68
N PRO A 264 -10.00 -5.75 36.65
CA PRO A 264 -8.82 -4.88 36.54
C PRO A 264 -7.50 -5.67 36.47
N THR A 265 -7.44 -6.86 37.08
CA THR A 265 -6.26 -7.73 36.99
C THR A 265 -6.03 -8.21 35.56
N LEU A 266 -7.10 -8.59 34.85
CA LEU A 266 -7.02 -9.04 33.46
C LEU A 266 -6.61 -7.88 32.54
N VAL A 267 -7.16 -6.69 32.76
CA VAL A 267 -6.78 -5.46 32.06
C VAL A 267 -5.29 -5.20 32.18
N VAL A 268 -4.74 -5.24 33.40
CA VAL A 268 -3.31 -5.04 33.62
C VAL A 268 -2.48 -6.17 33.00
N GLN A 269 -2.91 -7.42 33.12
CA GLN A 269 -2.19 -8.55 32.51
C GLN A 269 -2.13 -8.45 30.98
N HIS A 270 -3.22 -8.03 30.34
CA HIS A 270 -3.27 -7.85 28.89
C HIS A 270 -2.41 -6.65 28.47
N MET A 271 -2.61 -5.47 29.07
CA MET A 271 -1.86 -4.26 28.70
C MET A 271 -0.35 -4.39 28.90
N PHE A 272 0.09 -5.25 29.82
CA PHE A 272 1.49 -5.48 30.16
C PHE A 272 1.93 -6.93 29.93
N ASP A 273 1.37 -7.58 28.91
CA ASP A 273 1.93 -8.82 28.39
C ASP A 273 3.27 -8.58 27.66
N ALA A 274 3.83 -9.62 27.03
CA ALA A 274 5.11 -9.50 26.34
C ALA A 274 5.08 -8.45 25.20
N ASP A 275 3.99 -8.37 24.46
CA ASP A 275 3.83 -7.48 23.30
C ASP A 275 3.56 -6.05 23.77
N GLY A 276 2.68 -5.85 24.75
CA GLY A 276 2.39 -4.54 25.34
C GLY A 276 3.62 -3.93 26.02
N VAL A 277 4.42 -4.74 26.74
CA VAL A 277 5.69 -4.28 27.33
C VAL A 277 6.70 -3.92 26.25
N ALA A 278 6.84 -4.73 25.19
CA ALA A 278 7.72 -4.42 24.06
C ALA A 278 7.27 -3.13 23.34
N ALA A 279 5.97 -2.92 23.19
CA ALA A 279 5.38 -1.72 22.60
C ALA A 279 5.71 -0.47 23.41
N LEU A 280 5.51 -0.53 24.74
CA LEU A 280 5.87 0.55 25.66
C LEU A 280 7.37 0.85 25.59
N TRP A 281 8.24 -0.16 25.57
CA TRP A 281 9.68 0.06 25.41
C TRP A 281 10.01 0.77 24.09
N ARG A 282 9.41 0.32 22.98
CA ARG A 282 9.59 0.90 21.66
C ARG A 282 9.17 2.37 21.59
N VAL A 283 8.13 2.76 22.32
CA VAL A 283 7.61 4.14 22.36
C VAL A 283 8.35 5.01 23.39
N PHE A 284 8.66 4.48 24.57
CA PHE A 284 9.18 5.27 25.69
C PHE A 284 10.71 5.42 25.67
N ILE A 285 11.49 4.48 25.12
CA ILE A 285 12.95 4.66 24.94
C ILE A 285 13.23 5.91 24.12
N PRO A 286 12.70 6.08 22.89
CA PRO A 286 13.09 7.19 22.02
C PRO A 286 12.52 8.56 22.44
N ILE A 287 11.91 8.66 23.61
CA ILE A 287 11.42 9.91 24.22
C ILE A 287 12.04 10.15 25.61
N GLY A 288 13.08 9.39 25.99
CA GLY A 288 13.78 9.55 27.27
C GLY A 288 13.07 8.93 28.47
N LEU A 289 12.25 7.91 28.26
CA LEU A 289 11.49 7.16 29.26
C LEU A 289 10.56 8.06 30.09
N LEU A 290 11.10 8.66 31.15
CA LEU A 290 10.33 9.44 32.13
C LEU A 290 10.27 10.95 31.79
N LEU A 291 10.93 11.41 30.73
CA LEU A 291 10.93 12.84 30.37
C LEU A 291 9.53 13.45 30.12
N PRO A 292 8.53 12.73 29.55
CA PRO A 292 7.17 13.26 29.47
C PRO A 292 6.57 13.64 30.84
N LEU A 293 7.01 12.98 31.92
CA LEU A 293 6.55 13.27 33.29
C LEU A 293 7.12 14.58 33.87
N LEU A 294 7.99 15.29 33.14
CA LEU A 294 8.38 16.66 33.51
C LEU A 294 7.20 17.65 33.43
N ALA A 295 6.15 17.32 32.66
CA ALA A 295 4.90 18.05 32.64
C ALA A 295 3.72 17.06 32.78
N PRO A 296 3.48 16.52 33.99
CA PRO A 296 2.54 15.41 34.18
C PRO A 296 1.10 15.78 33.78
N ALA A 297 0.70 17.04 33.98
CA ALA A 297 -0.60 17.55 33.56
C ALA A 297 -0.78 17.50 32.03
N VAL A 298 0.28 17.78 31.25
CA VAL A 298 0.24 17.73 29.77
C VAL A 298 0.39 16.31 29.25
N PHE A 299 1.06 15.44 30.00
CA PHE A 299 1.16 14.01 29.71
C PHE A 299 -0.16 13.26 29.97
N LEU A 300 -0.98 13.72 30.92
CA LEU A 300 -2.20 13.03 31.34
C LEU A 300 -3.13 12.58 30.19
N PRO A 301 -3.40 13.38 29.14
CA PRO A 301 -4.18 12.94 27.98
C PRO A 301 -3.61 11.73 27.25
N ALA A 302 -2.29 11.49 27.29
CA ALA A 302 -1.69 10.33 26.65
C ALA A 302 -2.05 9.01 27.35
N ILE A 303 -2.41 9.02 28.64
CA ILE A 303 -2.73 7.81 29.41
C ILE A 303 -3.95 7.08 28.85
N PRO A 304 -5.16 7.69 28.77
CA PRO A 304 -6.32 7.01 28.20
C PRO A 304 -6.12 6.66 26.71
N MET A 305 -5.32 7.46 25.98
CA MET A 305 -4.99 7.17 24.58
C MET A 305 -4.12 5.92 24.42
N LEU A 306 -3.07 5.78 25.24
CA LEU A 306 -2.26 4.55 25.26
C LEU A 306 -3.07 3.38 25.81
N GLY A 307 -3.93 3.62 26.80
CA GLY A 307 -4.78 2.62 27.42
C GLY A 307 -5.69 1.91 26.42
N TYR A 308 -6.44 2.66 25.59
CA TYR A 308 -7.33 2.01 24.61
C TYR A 308 -6.56 1.27 23.51
N LEU A 309 -5.37 1.76 23.12
CA LEU A 309 -4.52 1.08 22.13
C LEU A 309 -3.99 -0.24 22.68
N LEU A 310 -3.48 -0.25 23.91
CA LEU A 310 -2.98 -1.44 24.60
C LEU A 310 -4.08 -2.44 24.98
N LEU A 311 -5.34 -2.01 25.05
CA LEU A 311 -6.47 -2.91 25.31
C LEU A 311 -7.01 -3.59 24.04
N SER A 312 -6.60 -3.15 22.86
CA SER A 312 -7.17 -3.65 21.62
C SER A 312 -6.67 -5.05 21.27
N SER A 313 -7.57 -5.93 20.81
CA SER A 313 -7.25 -7.24 20.23
C SER A 313 -6.59 -7.14 18.84
N ASN A 314 -6.62 -5.97 18.20
CA ASN A 314 -5.83 -5.71 16.98
C ASN A 314 -4.33 -5.66 17.30
N PRO A 315 -3.47 -6.51 16.69
CA PRO A 315 -2.04 -6.57 17.01
C PRO A 315 -1.30 -5.26 16.76
N ALA A 316 -1.62 -4.52 15.68
CA ALA A 316 -0.94 -3.28 15.38
C ALA A 316 -1.28 -2.16 16.39
N MET A 317 -2.52 -2.14 16.90
CA MET A 317 -2.90 -1.23 17.98
C MET A 317 -2.21 -1.60 19.30
N HIS A 318 -2.28 -2.89 19.69
CA HIS A 318 -1.70 -3.39 20.93
C HIS A 318 -0.17 -3.19 20.97
N GLN A 319 0.50 -3.45 19.84
CA GLN A 319 1.94 -3.26 19.70
C GLN A 319 2.34 -1.79 19.46
N LEU A 320 1.37 -0.86 19.45
CA LEU A 320 1.51 0.58 19.19
C LEU A 320 2.17 0.90 17.83
N GLN A 321 2.08 0.00 16.85
CA GLN A 321 2.75 0.05 15.55
C GLN A 321 1.97 0.91 14.55
N ASP A 322 2.53 1.02 13.35
CA ASP A 322 1.92 1.71 12.23
C ASP A 322 1.58 3.19 12.52
N TRP A 323 0.35 3.61 12.20
CA TRP A 323 -0.08 5.01 12.32
C TRP A 323 -0.75 5.34 13.66
N TYR A 324 -0.91 4.38 14.57
CA TYR A 324 -1.69 4.57 15.81
C TYR A 324 -1.06 5.59 16.77
N MET A 325 0.25 5.80 16.69
CA MET A 325 0.96 6.82 17.46
C MET A 325 0.73 8.26 16.97
N GLY A 326 0.03 8.47 15.84
CA GLY A 326 -0.15 9.79 15.22
C GLY A 326 -0.80 10.84 16.14
N ALA A 327 -1.78 10.43 16.95
CA ALA A 327 -2.42 11.35 17.90
C ALA A 327 -1.67 11.45 19.25
N VAL A 328 -0.90 10.43 19.63
CA VAL A 328 -0.22 10.33 20.94
C VAL A 328 1.13 11.04 20.91
N LEU A 329 1.90 10.89 19.83
CA LEU A 329 3.24 11.44 19.72
C LEU A 329 3.30 12.98 19.91
N PRO A 330 2.35 13.78 19.37
CA PRO A 330 2.29 15.21 19.67
C PRO A 330 2.13 15.53 21.15
N VAL A 331 1.34 14.75 21.90
CA VAL A 331 1.13 14.91 23.34
C VAL A 331 2.44 14.65 24.10
N LEU A 332 3.14 13.57 23.75
CA LEU A 332 4.41 13.19 24.38
C LEU A 332 5.49 14.26 24.18
N PHE A 333 5.67 14.74 22.96
CA PHE A 333 6.64 15.80 22.67
C PHE A 333 6.23 17.15 23.25
N ALA A 334 4.93 17.48 23.29
CA ALA A 334 4.45 18.67 23.99
C ALA A 334 4.76 18.62 25.51
N ALA A 335 4.54 17.46 26.14
CA ALA A 335 4.84 17.28 27.56
C ALA A 335 6.34 17.43 27.85
N ILE A 336 7.21 16.85 27.02
CA ILE A 336 8.66 17.04 27.14
C ILE A 336 9.05 18.50 26.93
N GLY A 337 8.57 19.14 25.86
CA GLY A 337 8.88 20.53 25.53
C GLY A 337 8.49 21.50 26.64
N ILE A 338 7.26 21.41 27.15
CA ILE A 338 6.78 22.20 28.30
C ILE A 338 7.56 21.84 29.58
N GLY A 339 7.90 20.57 29.77
CA GLY A 339 8.73 20.11 30.88
C GLY A 339 10.13 20.74 30.88
N LEU A 340 10.79 20.84 29.72
CA LEU A 340 12.09 21.47 29.57
C LEU A 340 12.04 22.97 29.89
N THR A 341 10.98 23.68 29.51
CA THR A 341 10.82 25.10 29.87
C THR A 341 10.58 25.32 31.36
N ARG A 342 10.24 24.30 32.15
CA ARG A 342 10.14 24.42 33.63
C ARG A 342 11.49 24.26 34.33
N ARG A 343 12.52 23.78 33.64
CA ARG A 343 13.85 23.52 34.20
C ARG A 343 14.81 24.67 33.97
N SER A 344 15.89 24.71 34.76
CA SER A 344 17.05 25.58 34.48
C SER A 344 17.74 25.14 33.19
N GLU A 345 18.46 26.05 32.53
CA GLU A 345 19.12 25.77 31.24
C GLU A 345 20.05 24.56 31.32
N LYS A 346 20.89 24.46 32.36
CA LYS A 346 21.79 23.31 32.57
C LYS A 346 21.01 21.99 32.71
N ALA A 347 19.93 21.98 33.49
CA ALA A 347 19.13 20.79 33.70
C ALA A 347 18.33 20.40 32.45
N ALA A 348 17.82 21.38 31.69
CA ALA A 348 17.19 21.15 30.40
C ALA A 348 18.19 20.62 29.36
N GLY A 349 19.44 21.09 29.40
CA GLY A 349 20.53 20.59 28.56
C GLY A 349 20.80 19.11 28.81
N TRP A 350 20.94 18.71 30.08
CA TRP A 350 21.08 17.29 30.45
C TRP A 350 19.88 16.45 30.06
N SER A 351 18.65 16.92 30.30
CA SER A 351 17.44 16.23 29.88
C SER A 351 17.38 16.03 28.36
N THR A 352 17.82 17.03 27.58
CA THR A 352 17.87 16.94 26.12
C THR A 352 18.98 16.02 25.63
N ALA A 353 20.13 15.97 26.32
CA ALA A 353 21.18 15.01 26.03
C ALA A 353 20.71 13.56 26.28
N VAL A 354 20.00 13.31 27.39
CA VAL A 354 19.37 12.01 27.66
C VAL A 354 18.33 11.67 26.60
N LEU A 355 17.48 12.64 26.23
CA LEU A 355 16.50 12.46 25.16
C LEU A 355 17.19 12.04 23.86
N LEU A 356 18.24 12.75 23.43
CA LEU A 356 18.96 12.42 22.21
C LEU A 356 19.62 11.04 22.28
N ALA A 357 20.32 10.73 23.37
CA ALA A 357 20.99 9.44 23.53
C ALA A 357 19.98 8.27 23.43
N THR A 358 18.85 8.40 24.12
CA THR A 358 17.79 7.38 24.10
C THR A 358 17.03 7.35 22.77
N THR A 359 16.85 8.49 22.10
CA THR A 359 16.35 8.55 20.71
C THR A 359 17.27 7.82 19.74
N ILE A 360 18.59 7.98 19.87
CA ILE A 360 19.56 7.28 19.03
C ILE A 360 19.49 5.76 19.26
N ILE A 361 19.39 5.31 20.51
CA ILE A 361 19.17 3.88 20.82
C ILE A 361 17.87 3.38 20.19
N GLY A 362 16.79 4.15 20.33
CA GLY A 362 15.51 3.85 19.68
C GLY A 362 15.62 3.79 18.16
N TYR A 363 16.37 4.72 17.56
CA TYR A 363 16.59 4.80 16.13
C TYR A 363 17.28 3.54 15.60
N THR A 364 18.40 3.14 16.22
CA THR A 364 19.18 1.99 15.78
C THR A 364 18.44 0.66 15.98
N GLN A 365 17.39 0.62 16.81
CA GLN A 365 16.57 -0.58 17.01
C GLN A 365 15.29 -0.60 16.16
N PHE A 366 14.62 0.53 16.02
CA PHE A 366 13.22 0.54 15.57
C PHE A 366 12.95 1.43 14.35
N SER A 367 13.89 2.28 13.95
CA SER A 367 13.65 3.23 12.85
C SER A 367 13.63 2.54 11.49
N TYR A 368 12.69 2.96 10.64
CA TYR A 368 12.59 2.58 9.22
C TYR A 368 13.43 3.47 8.29
N ALA A 369 14.02 4.55 8.81
CA ALA A 369 14.90 5.45 8.07
C ALA A 369 16.34 4.87 7.94
N PRO A 370 17.19 5.35 7.02
CA PRO A 370 18.52 4.80 6.76
C PRO A 370 19.37 4.64 8.02
N PHE A 371 20.11 3.53 8.16
CA PHE A 371 20.85 3.16 9.38
C PHE A 371 19.98 2.83 10.62
N GLY A 372 18.66 2.86 10.48
CA GLY A 372 17.72 2.42 11.51
C GLY A 372 17.60 0.91 11.57
N GLY A 373 17.21 0.37 12.73
CA GLY A 373 17.14 -1.09 12.96
C GLY A 373 16.11 -1.83 12.12
N LYS A 374 15.11 -1.13 11.59
CA LYS A 374 14.08 -1.68 10.68
C LYS A 374 14.24 -1.21 9.23
N PHE A 375 15.37 -0.56 8.89
CA PHE A 375 15.63 -0.14 7.51
C PHE A 375 15.85 -1.36 6.61
N ASN A 376 15.09 -1.44 5.53
CA ASN A 376 15.28 -2.45 4.49
C ASN A 376 15.67 -1.77 3.17
N PRO A 377 16.94 -1.84 2.74
CA PRO A 377 17.40 -1.16 1.51
C PRO A 377 16.75 -1.71 0.25
N ILE A 378 16.37 -3.00 0.23
CA ILE A 378 15.80 -3.68 -0.95
C ILE A 378 14.51 -2.98 -1.41
N LYS A 379 13.72 -2.44 -0.47
CA LYS A 379 12.49 -1.69 -0.78
C LYS A 379 12.72 -0.45 -1.66
N TYR A 380 13.94 0.08 -1.66
CA TYR A 380 14.29 1.33 -2.34
C TYR A 380 15.19 1.09 -3.56
N GLU A 381 15.54 -0.15 -3.86
CA GLU A 381 16.41 -0.52 -4.98
C GLU A 381 15.61 -0.61 -6.27
N LEU A 382 16.05 0.11 -7.31
CA LEU A 382 15.41 0.04 -8.63
C LEU A 382 16.08 -1.04 -9.45
N ILE A 383 15.28 -2.00 -9.90
CA ILE A 383 15.68 -3.06 -10.83
C ILE A 383 14.97 -2.87 -12.17
N GLN A 384 15.39 -3.62 -13.18
CA GLN A 384 14.83 -3.55 -14.54
C GLN A 384 13.32 -3.81 -14.57
N HIS A 385 12.84 -4.73 -13.72
CA HIS A 385 11.42 -5.05 -13.59
C HIS A 385 10.56 -3.82 -13.26
N HIS A 386 11.01 -2.95 -12.36
CA HIS A 386 10.29 -1.71 -12.03
C HIS A 386 10.20 -0.75 -13.23
N ALA A 387 11.22 -0.71 -14.08
CA ALA A 387 11.16 0.09 -15.30
C ALA A 387 10.12 -0.46 -16.29
N ARG A 388 10.01 -1.79 -16.41
CA ARG A 388 8.97 -2.45 -17.22
C ARG A 388 7.57 -2.25 -16.66
N ALA A 389 7.40 -2.37 -15.35
CA ALA A 389 6.14 -2.05 -14.66
C ALA A 389 5.69 -0.60 -14.95
N ALA A 390 6.62 0.37 -14.88
CA ALA A 390 6.32 1.77 -15.19
C ALA A 390 5.95 2.01 -16.66
N GLU A 391 6.62 1.34 -17.61
CA GLU A 391 6.23 1.36 -19.02
C GLU A 391 4.82 0.78 -19.21
N MET A 392 4.49 -0.33 -18.54
CA MET A 392 3.15 -0.96 -18.61
C MET A 392 2.04 -0.06 -18.06
N VAL A 393 2.29 0.66 -16.96
CA VAL A 393 1.36 1.69 -16.45
C VAL A 393 1.10 2.78 -17.50
N ALA A 394 2.14 3.24 -18.19
CA ALA A 394 2.04 4.31 -19.18
C ALA A 394 1.27 3.91 -20.45
N LEU A 395 1.10 2.60 -20.70
CA LEU A 395 0.28 2.09 -21.81
C LEU A 395 -1.23 2.16 -21.54
N VAL A 396 -1.63 2.30 -20.26
CA VAL A 396 -3.03 2.34 -19.86
C VAL A 396 -3.59 3.76 -20.05
N PRO A 397 -4.57 3.98 -20.94
CA PRO A 397 -5.14 5.32 -21.14
C PRO A 397 -5.86 5.84 -19.88
N GLU A 398 -5.81 7.15 -19.63
CA GLU A 398 -6.27 7.78 -18.38
C GLU A 398 -7.78 7.62 -18.11
N GLU A 399 -8.61 7.64 -19.17
CA GLU A 399 -10.08 7.60 -19.07
C GLU A 399 -10.67 6.18 -19.00
N THR A 400 -9.84 5.15 -18.96
CA THR A 400 -10.29 3.75 -19.03
C THR A 400 -10.61 3.16 -17.66
N ALA A 401 -11.62 2.29 -17.63
CA ALA A 401 -11.99 1.51 -16.47
C ALA A 401 -11.00 0.35 -16.26
N VAL A 402 -10.34 0.32 -15.11
CA VAL A 402 -9.25 -0.63 -14.87
C VAL A 402 -9.39 -1.34 -13.54
N ALA A 403 -9.04 -2.61 -13.52
CA ALA A 403 -8.74 -3.34 -12.29
C ALA A 403 -7.23 -3.62 -12.24
N ALA A 404 -6.61 -3.41 -11.09
CA ALA A 404 -5.19 -3.70 -10.92
C ALA A 404 -4.89 -4.20 -9.50
N THR A 405 -3.76 -4.87 -9.33
CA THR A 405 -3.31 -5.26 -7.98
C THR A 405 -2.74 -4.07 -7.22
N SER A 406 -2.64 -4.15 -5.88
CA SER A 406 -2.29 -3.01 -5.02
C SER A 406 -0.94 -2.35 -5.29
N ALA A 407 -0.02 -3.05 -5.97
CA ALA A 407 1.25 -2.46 -6.41
C ALA A 407 1.03 -1.37 -7.48
N TYR A 408 -0.01 -1.52 -8.31
CA TYR A 408 -0.29 -0.66 -9.46
C TYR A 408 -1.42 0.35 -9.20
N THR A 409 -2.36 0.05 -8.30
CA THR A 409 -3.51 0.95 -8.06
C THR A 409 -3.10 2.38 -7.70
N PRO A 410 -2.06 2.68 -6.90
CA PRO A 410 -1.68 4.07 -6.62
C PRO A 410 -1.15 4.82 -7.83
N HIS A 411 -0.56 4.11 -8.79
CA HIS A 411 -0.06 4.66 -10.05
C HIS A 411 -1.20 4.97 -11.05
N LEU A 412 -2.34 4.30 -10.86
CA LEU A 412 -3.52 4.42 -11.71
C LEU A 412 -4.65 5.21 -11.04
N ALA A 413 -4.49 5.66 -9.79
CA ALA A 413 -5.58 6.18 -8.95
C ALA A 413 -6.19 7.52 -9.39
N GLN A 414 -5.53 8.29 -10.26
CA GLN A 414 -6.08 9.54 -10.81
C GLN A 414 -7.01 9.26 -12.01
N ARG A 415 -8.02 8.40 -11.80
CA ARG A 415 -9.00 8.02 -12.82
C ARG A 415 -10.41 7.85 -12.26
N SER A 416 -11.38 7.88 -13.16
CA SER A 416 -12.79 7.76 -12.80
C SER A 416 -13.17 6.34 -12.33
N THR A 417 -12.61 5.30 -12.92
CA THR A 417 -12.97 3.92 -12.57
C THR A 417 -11.71 3.09 -12.34
N LEU A 418 -11.48 2.72 -11.08
CA LEU A 418 -10.37 1.89 -10.64
C LEU A 418 -10.85 0.89 -9.59
N TYR A 419 -10.56 -0.39 -9.80
CA TYR A 419 -10.85 -1.45 -8.84
C TYR A 419 -9.58 -2.16 -8.39
N LEU A 420 -9.61 -2.65 -7.16
CA LEU A 420 -8.55 -3.51 -6.64
C LEU A 420 -8.83 -4.94 -7.08
N TYR A 421 -8.04 -5.48 -8.00
CA TYR A 421 -8.20 -6.85 -8.47
C TYR A 421 -7.86 -7.86 -7.34
N PRO A 422 -8.66 -8.93 -7.13
CA PRO A 422 -9.78 -9.42 -7.95
C PRO A 422 -11.16 -8.90 -7.52
N TRP A 423 -11.23 -7.94 -6.59
CA TRP A 423 -12.48 -7.40 -6.07
C TRP A 423 -13.09 -6.36 -7.01
N VAL A 424 -13.72 -6.86 -8.06
CA VAL A 424 -14.52 -6.10 -9.00
C VAL A 424 -15.99 -6.43 -8.72
N PRO A 425 -16.84 -5.44 -8.43
CA PRO A 425 -18.28 -5.68 -8.20
C PRO A 425 -18.97 -6.28 -9.43
N ASP A 426 -19.96 -7.16 -9.21
CA ASP A 426 -20.71 -7.78 -10.32
C ASP A 426 -21.48 -6.76 -11.17
N ASP A 427 -21.86 -5.62 -10.57
CA ASP A 427 -22.54 -4.50 -11.22
C ASP A 427 -21.57 -3.40 -11.70
N ALA A 428 -20.26 -3.65 -11.64
CA ALA A 428 -19.26 -2.72 -12.16
C ALA A 428 -19.44 -2.50 -13.68
N PRO A 429 -19.14 -1.29 -14.19
CA PRO A 429 -19.07 -1.09 -15.63
C PRO A 429 -18.01 -2.02 -16.25
N PRO A 430 -18.15 -2.39 -17.53
CA PRO A 430 -17.16 -3.20 -18.23
C PRO A 430 -15.75 -2.62 -18.06
N LEU A 431 -14.81 -3.48 -17.68
CA LEU A 431 -13.40 -3.09 -17.57
C LEU A 431 -12.77 -3.06 -18.96
N ASP A 432 -11.99 -2.02 -19.23
CA ASP A 432 -11.16 -1.93 -20.42
C ASP A 432 -9.86 -2.72 -20.25
N TYR A 433 -9.27 -2.69 -19.05
CA TYR A 433 -8.02 -3.39 -18.76
C TYR A 433 -7.96 -4.02 -17.36
N ILE A 434 -7.20 -5.11 -17.27
CA ILE A 434 -6.72 -5.70 -16.02
C ILE A 434 -5.19 -5.70 -16.04
N LEU A 435 -4.56 -4.98 -15.10
CA LEU A 435 -3.10 -4.93 -14.95
C LEU A 435 -2.67 -5.75 -13.73
N ILE A 436 -1.91 -6.82 -13.97
CA ILE A 436 -1.47 -7.73 -12.92
C ILE A 436 -0.02 -8.16 -13.17
N ASP A 437 0.70 -8.41 -12.10
CA ASP A 437 2.12 -8.70 -12.10
C ASP A 437 2.40 -10.01 -11.37
N ARG A 438 3.26 -10.84 -11.95
CA ARG A 438 3.60 -12.14 -11.42
C ARG A 438 4.48 -12.08 -10.18
N TYR A 439 5.34 -11.08 -10.03
CA TYR A 439 6.41 -11.05 -9.03
C TYR A 439 6.14 -10.05 -7.90
N LEU A 440 5.54 -8.89 -8.20
CA LEU A 440 5.31 -7.86 -7.19
C LEU A 440 4.28 -8.30 -6.15
N LYS A 441 4.68 -8.24 -4.87
CA LYS A 441 3.79 -8.52 -3.75
C LYS A 441 2.64 -7.52 -3.76
N SER A 442 1.42 -8.02 -3.89
CA SER A 442 0.23 -7.18 -3.97
C SER A 442 -0.89 -7.77 -3.14
N TYR A 443 -1.47 -6.97 -2.25
CA TYR A 443 -2.71 -7.31 -1.57
C TYR A 443 -3.89 -7.30 -2.58
N PRO A 444 -4.92 -8.16 -2.41
CA PRO A 444 -5.11 -9.16 -1.36
C PRO A 444 -4.47 -10.52 -1.65
N LEU A 445 -3.91 -10.70 -2.85
CA LEU A 445 -3.48 -11.99 -3.35
C LEU A 445 -2.14 -12.42 -2.75
N THR A 446 -2.11 -13.64 -2.22
CA THR A 446 -0.85 -14.35 -1.98
C THR A 446 -0.14 -14.63 -3.31
N GLU A 447 1.11 -15.06 -3.26
CA GLU A 447 1.85 -15.44 -4.47
C GLU A 447 1.16 -16.56 -5.26
N ILE A 448 0.60 -17.55 -4.56
CA ILE A 448 -0.11 -18.68 -5.17
C ILE A 448 -1.40 -18.17 -5.84
N GLU A 449 -2.26 -17.46 -5.11
CA GLU A 449 -3.52 -16.95 -5.65
C GLU A 449 -3.30 -15.99 -6.82
N ARG A 450 -2.23 -15.20 -6.79
CA ARG A 450 -1.85 -14.30 -7.89
C ARG A 450 -1.44 -15.09 -9.14
N ASN A 451 -0.61 -16.11 -8.98
CA ASN A 451 -0.24 -16.99 -10.09
C ASN A 451 -1.46 -17.72 -10.67
N ASP A 452 -2.35 -18.21 -9.82
CA ASP A 452 -3.60 -18.84 -10.24
C ASP A 452 -4.52 -17.87 -10.97
N ALA A 453 -4.64 -16.64 -10.49
CA ALA A 453 -5.42 -15.60 -11.15
C ALA A 453 -4.86 -15.25 -12.55
N ILE A 454 -3.54 -15.10 -12.68
CA ILE A 454 -2.89 -14.87 -13.97
C ILE A 454 -3.11 -16.08 -14.90
N ASN A 455 -2.93 -17.30 -14.40
CA ASN A 455 -3.14 -18.51 -15.19
C ASN A 455 -4.61 -18.64 -15.66
N ASN A 456 -5.57 -18.28 -14.81
CA ASN A 456 -6.99 -18.25 -15.17
C ASN A 456 -7.28 -17.19 -16.24
N LEU A 457 -6.74 -15.97 -16.12
CA LEU A 457 -6.87 -14.92 -17.14
C LEU A 457 -6.20 -15.32 -18.45
N MET A 458 -5.03 -15.96 -18.41
CA MET A 458 -4.37 -16.49 -19.60
C MET A 458 -5.15 -17.64 -20.23
N ALA A 459 -5.82 -18.48 -19.44
CA ALA A 459 -6.62 -19.60 -19.95
C ALA A 459 -7.95 -19.14 -20.58
N ASP A 460 -8.53 -18.07 -20.07
CA ASP A 460 -9.85 -17.59 -20.47
C ASP A 460 -9.79 -16.84 -21.83
N PRO A 461 -10.47 -17.36 -22.88
CA PRO A 461 -10.45 -16.78 -24.22
C PRO A 461 -11.27 -15.48 -24.32
N THR A 462 -12.04 -15.11 -23.29
CA THR A 462 -12.76 -13.82 -23.25
C THR A 462 -11.83 -12.64 -22.97
N TYR A 463 -10.60 -12.88 -22.52
CA TYR A 463 -9.58 -11.85 -22.34
C TYR A 463 -8.53 -11.96 -23.43
N VAL A 464 -7.94 -10.83 -23.85
CA VAL A 464 -6.76 -10.78 -24.72
C VAL A 464 -5.54 -10.33 -23.91
N ILE A 465 -4.38 -10.97 -24.10
CA ILE A 465 -3.10 -10.46 -23.55
C ILE A 465 -2.62 -9.34 -24.47
N GLU A 466 -3.10 -8.12 -24.24
CA GLU A 466 -2.77 -6.94 -25.07
C GLU A 466 -1.27 -6.67 -25.09
N LYS A 467 -0.65 -6.70 -23.90
CA LYS A 467 0.80 -6.56 -23.73
C LYS A 467 1.27 -7.42 -22.56
N GLU A 468 2.49 -7.93 -22.72
CA GLU A 468 3.20 -8.68 -21.69
C GLU A 468 4.69 -8.40 -21.80
N VAL A 469 5.32 -8.17 -20.65
CA VAL A 469 6.77 -8.05 -20.51
C VAL A 469 7.18 -8.42 -19.10
N ASP A 470 8.24 -9.21 -18.94
CA ASP A 470 8.88 -9.48 -17.63
C ASP A 470 7.89 -9.89 -16.52
N GLY A 471 6.89 -10.72 -16.87
CA GLY A 471 5.86 -11.19 -15.93
C GLY A 471 4.78 -10.16 -15.56
N VAL A 472 4.76 -8.99 -16.20
CA VAL A 472 3.69 -7.99 -16.11
C VAL A 472 2.72 -8.19 -17.26
N PHE A 473 1.43 -8.32 -16.96
CA PHE A 473 0.38 -8.62 -17.93
C PHE A 473 -0.65 -7.49 -17.96
N LEU A 474 -0.92 -6.99 -19.17
CA LEU A 474 -2.06 -6.11 -19.45
C LEU A 474 -3.09 -6.92 -20.23
N PHE A 475 -4.15 -7.35 -19.54
CA PHE A 475 -5.27 -8.05 -20.15
C PHE A 475 -6.34 -7.06 -20.59
N LYS A 476 -6.98 -7.36 -21.72
CA LYS A 476 -8.12 -6.61 -22.26
C LYS A 476 -9.35 -7.53 -22.32
N PRO A 477 -10.35 -7.33 -21.44
CA PRO A 477 -11.60 -8.08 -21.49
C PRO A 477 -12.35 -7.80 -22.81
N ASN A 478 -12.89 -8.85 -23.44
CA ASN A 478 -13.56 -8.80 -24.74
C ASN A 478 -12.75 -8.07 -25.83
N GLY A 479 -11.42 -8.17 -25.75
CA GLY A 479 -10.52 -7.57 -26.73
C GLY A 479 -10.65 -8.21 -28.12
N THR A 480 -10.24 -7.49 -29.15
CA THR A 480 -10.10 -8.08 -30.49
C THR A 480 -8.96 -9.12 -30.45
N PRO A 481 -9.20 -10.34 -30.95
CA PRO A 481 -8.14 -11.34 -31.09
C PRO A 481 -6.89 -10.78 -31.78
N LEU A 482 -5.72 -11.22 -31.32
CA LEU A 482 -4.46 -10.85 -31.95
C LEU A 482 -4.33 -11.55 -33.32
N PRO A 483 -3.47 -11.05 -34.22
CA PRO A 483 -3.17 -11.74 -35.48
C PRO A 483 -2.70 -13.18 -35.21
N GLY A 484 -3.39 -14.14 -35.81
CA GLY A 484 -3.12 -15.56 -35.66
C GLY A 484 -3.22 -16.31 -36.98
N ILE A 485 -2.79 -17.57 -36.96
CA ILE A 485 -2.74 -18.48 -38.11
C ILE A 485 -3.72 -19.61 -37.85
N SER A 486 -4.67 -19.83 -38.75
CA SER A 486 -5.62 -20.94 -38.67
C SER A 486 -4.91 -22.27 -38.91
N ILE A 487 -5.22 -23.26 -38.07
CA ILE A 487 -4.68 -24.63 -38.15
C ILE A 487 -5.80 -25.60 -38.53
N ASN A 488 -6.95 -25.53 -37.84
CA ASN A 488 -8.14 -26.38 -38.08
C ASN A 488 -7.85 -27.89 -38.07
N GLU A 489 -7.18 -28.38 -37.03
CA GLU A 489 -6.88 -29.80 -36.86
C GLU A 489 -7.63 -30.38 -35.67
N THR A 490 -8.04 -31.65 -35.76
CA THR A 490 -8.77 -32.34 -34.69
C THR A 490 -7.99 -33.52 -34.14
N ILE A 491 -8.23 -33.83 -32.87
CA ILE A 491 -7.66 -34.97 -32.16
C ILE A 491 -8.80 -35.73 -31.47
N GLU A 492 -8.84 -37.05 -31.67
CA GLU A 492 -9.79 -37.99 -31.06
C GLU A 492 -11.26 -37.64 -31.37
N GLU A 493 -11.53 -36.92 -32.46
CA GLU A 493 -12.84 -36.31 -32.79
C GLU A 493 -13.45 -35.45 -31.65
N ALA A 494 -12.65 -35.12 -30.62
CA ALA A 494 -13.10 -34.55 -29.36
C ALA A 494 -12.51 -33.17 -29.11
N ILE A 495 -11.28 -32.92 -29.57
CA ILE A 495 -10.57 -31.66 -29.38
C ILE A 495 -10.22 -31.06 -30.73
N HIS A 496 -10.47 -29.76 -30.90
CA HIS A 496 -10.18 -28.99 -32.10
C HIS A 496 -9.15 -27.89 -31.79
N LEU A 497 -8.03 -27.88 -32.52
CA LEU A 497 -7.08 -26.80 -32.56
C LEU A 497 -7.48 -25.82 -33.67
N ASP A 498 -8.10 -24.70 -33.28
CA ASP A 498 -8.61 -23.70 -34.22
C ASP A 498 -7.46 -22.91 -34.87
N ARG A 499 -6.64 -22.27 -34.03
CA ARG A 499 -5.59 -21.37 -34.48
C ARG A 499 -4.44 -21.27 -33.48
N ILE A 500 -3.36 -20.65 -33.94
CA ILE A 500 -2.21 -20.28 -33.12
C ILE A 500 -1.89 -18.79 -33.25
N GLU A 501 -1.31 -18.21 -32.19
CA GLU A 501 -0.69 -16.88 -32.21
C GLU A 501 0.78 -17.01 -31.83
N LEU A 502 1.65 -16.31 -32.55
CA LEU A 502 3.09 -16.30 -32.33
C LEU A 502 3.50 -14.89 -31.93
N SER A 503 4.19 -14.75 -30.80
CA SER A 503 4.69 -13.48 -30.32
C SER A 503 6.14 -13.62 -29.85
N PRO A 504 7.16 -13.36 -30.70
CA PRO A 504 8.55 -13.28 -30.23
C PRO A 504 8.74 -12.09 -29.27
N ALA A 505 9.58 -12.28 -28.26
CA ALA A 505 10.03 -11.20 -27.39
C ALA A 505 10.98 -10.27 -28.16
N ASN A 506 10.74 -8.96 -28.14
CA ASN A 506 11.69 -7.98 -28.68
C ASN A 506 12.88 -7.75 -27.73
N GLU A 507 13.82 -6.88 -28.09
CA GLU A 507 15.01 -6.55 -27.28
C GLU A 507 14.67 -6.06 -25.85
N LYS A 508 13.48 -5.50 -25.67
CA LYS A 508 12.99 -5.04 -24.37
C LYS A 508 12.27 -6.13 -23.58
N GLY A 509 11.98 -7.27 -24.19
CA GLY A 509 11.24 -8.39 -23.61
C GLY A 509 9.72 -8.33 -23.85
N TYR A 510 9.21 -7.38 -24.64
CA TYR A 510 7.78 -7.35 -24.98
C TYR A 510 7.48 -8.39 -26.04
N PHE A 511 6.40 -9.14 -25.83
CA PHE A 511 5.89 -10.09 -26.81
C PHE A 511 5.05 -9.37 -27.87
N GLU A 512 5.51 -9.38 -29.12
CA GLU A 512 4.85 -8.70 -30.23
C GLU A 512 4.27 -9.70 -31.24
N PRO A 513 2.95 -9.68 -31.54
CA PRO A 513 2.33 -10.67 -32.41
C PRO A 513 2.81 -10.55 -33.86
N THR A 514 3.00 -11.68 -34.53
CA THR A 514 3.42 -11.72 -35.94
C THR A 514 2.86 -12.95 -36.66
N THR A 515 2.63 -12.79 -37.96
CA THR A 515 2.26 -13.87 -38.89
C THR A 515 3.29 -14.02 -40.01
N GLN A 516 4.45 -13.37 -39.90
CA GLN A 516 5.49 -13.41 -40.92
C GLN A 516 6.15 -14.78 -40.97
N SER A 517 6.24 -15.36 -42.17
CA SER A 517 6.89 -16.65 -42.43
C SER A 517 8.08 -16.49 -43.40
N PRO A 518 9.26 -17.10 -43.12
CA PRO A 518 9.60 -17.78 -41.87
C PRO A 518 9.76 -16.76 -40.73
N LEU A 519 9.45 -17.18 -39.50
CA LEU A 519 9.72 -16.36 -38.31
C LEU A 519 11.20 -16.45 -37.93
N ILE A 520 11.86 -15.30 -37.88
CA ILE A 520 13.26 -15.21 -37.48
C ILE A 520 13.34 -15.12 -35.96
N LEU A 521 14.12 -16.02 -35.34
CA LEU A 521 14.42 -15.99 -33.90
C LEU A 521 15.92 -15.97 -33.66
N THR A 522 16.37 -15.20 -32.68
CA THR A 522 17.77 -15.14 -32.28
C THR A 522 18.06 -15.96 -31.03
N SER A 523 19.30 -16.41 -30.87
CA SER A 523 19.77 -17.04 -29.61
C SER A 523 19.42 -16.20 -28.37
N GLY A 524 18.87 -16.84 -27.33
CA GLY A 524 18.40 -16.20 -26.10
C GLY A 524 17.01 -15.55 -26.18
N GLN A 525 16.41 -15.45 -27.37
CA GLN A 525 15.07 -14.89 -27.54
C GLN A 525 14.00 -15.90 -27.10
N THR A 526 12.95 -15.40 -26.45
CA THR A 526 11.77 -16.20 -26.08
C THR A 526 10.64 -15.99 -27.08
N LEU A 527 10.05 -17.09 -27.55
CA LEU A 527 8.82 -17.09 -28.33
C LEU A 527 7.65 -17.46 -27.42
N ARG A 528 6.65 -16.58 -27.32
CA ARG A 528 5.34 -16.94 -26.77
C ARG A 528 4.48 -17.55 -27.87
N VAL A 529 4.06 -18.79 -27.67
CA VAL A 529 3.13 -19.52 -28.54
C VAL A 529 1.80 -19.63 -27.82
N THR A 530 0.72 -19.26 -28.48
CA THR A 530 -0.63 -19.36 -27.91
C THR A 530 -1.48 -20.24 -28.80
N LEU A 531 -2.03 -21.31 -28.24
CA LEU A 531 -2.91 -22.26 -28.91
C LEU A 531 -4.36 -21.97 -28.50
N TYR A 532 -5.28 -22.04 -29.46
CA TYR A 532 -6.71 -21.87 -29.20
C TYR A 532 -7.42 -23.20 -29.45
N TRP A 533 -7.95 -23.76 -28.37
CA TRP A 533 -8.61 -25.05 -28.36
C TRP A 533 -10.13 -24.90 -28.23
N GLN A 534 -10.85 -25.82 -28.84
CA GLN A 534 -12.28 -26.02 -28.64
C GLN A 534 -12.56 -27.49 -28.36
N ALA A 535 -13.33 -27.78 -27.32
CA ALA A 535 -13.85 -29.10 -27.06
C ALA A 535 -15.08 -29.35 -27.95
N LEU A 536 -14.96 -30.27 -28.91
CA LEU A 536 -16.08 -30.77 -29.70
C LEU A 536 -16.89 -31.80 -28.90
N GLN A 537 -16.18 -32.63 -28.13
CA GLN A 537 -16.74 -33.64 -27.22
C GLN A 537 -15.94 -33.64 -25.91
N ALA A 538 -16.40 -34.39 -24.90
CA ALA A 538 -15.64 -34.58 -23.66
C ALA A 538 -14.50 -35.60 -23.91
N PRO A 539 -13.21 -35.21 -23.81
CA PRO A 539 -12.09 -36.12 -24.10
C PRO A 539 -11.94 -37.23 -23.04
N ASN A 540 -12.48 -37.02 -21.83
CA ASN A 540 -12.49 -37.97 -20.70
C ASN A 540 -11.12 -38.59 -20.33
N ALA A 541 -10.03 -37.92 -20.68
CA ALA A 541 -8.67 -38.36 -20.41
C ALA A 541 -7.72 -37.16 -20.33
N GLU A 542 -6.56 -37.36 -19.70
CA GLU A 542 -5.56 -36.32 -19.51
C GLU A 542 -4.55 -36.31 -20.66
N ARG A 543 -4.48 -35.21 -21.39
CA ARG A 543 -3.54 -35.00 -22.49
C ARG A 543 -2.52 -33.95 -22.07
N THR A 544 -1.26 -34.27 -22.29
CA THR A 544 -0.18 -33.29 -22.20
C THR A 544 0.12 -32.81 -23.62
N ILE A 545 0.19 -31.50 -23.77
CA ILE A 545 0.54 -30.85 -25.01
C ILE A 545 2.01 -30.48 -24.93
N SER A 546 2.76 -30.86 -25.97
CA SER A 546 4.18 -30.61 -26.12
C SER A 546 4.41 -29.69 -27.30
N VAL A 547 4.83 -28.46 -27.02
CA VAL A 547 5.23 -27.50 -28.06
C VAL A 547 6.74 -27.53 -28.19
N ARG A 548 7.24 -27.76 -29.40
CA ARG A 548 8.66 -28.03 -29.68
C ARG A 548 9.18 -27.16 -30.80
N ILE A 549 10.43 -26.76 -30.72
CA ILE A 549 11.20 -26.23 -31.85
C ILE A 549 12.23 -27.27 -32.23
N ASN A 550 12.19 -27.74 -33.47
CA ASN A 550 13.17 -28.68 -34.01
C ASN A 550 13.97 -28.01 -35.14
N ASP A 551 15.27 -28.25 -35.19
CA ASP A 551 16.12 -27.78 -36.29
C ASP A 551 15.97 -28.66 -37.55
N ALA A 552 16.68 -28.28 -38.63
CA ALA A 552 16.66 -29.00 -39.90
C ALA A 552 17.10 -30.48 -39.81
N SER A 553 17.87 -30.85 -38.79
CA SER A 553 18.32 -32.22 -38.54
C SER A 553 17.31 -33.04 -37.72
N GLY A 554 16.22 -32.40 -37.27
CA GLY A 554 15.22 -32.98 -36.38
C GLY A 554 15.58 -32.86 -34.90
N PHE A 555 16.73 -32.26 -34.56
CA PHE A 555 17.15 -32.10 -33.18
C PHE A 555 16.28 -31.06 -32.47
N MET A 556 15.93 -31.32 -31.21
CA MET A 556 15.05 -30.47 -30.43
C MET A 556 15.81 -29.32 -29.78
N VAL A 557 15.51 -28.10 -30.21
CA VAL A 557 16.16 -26.86 -29.77
C VAL A 557 15.52 -26.35 -28.47
N ALA A 558 14.19 -26.34 -28.41
CA ALA A 558 13.43 -25.89 -27.24
C ALA A 558 12.13 -26.69 -27.15
N GLN A 559 11.63 -26.89 -25.93
CA GLN A 559 10.42 -27.65 -25.66
C GLN A 559 9.74 -27.13 -24.40
N GLN A 560 8.41 -27.15 -24.39
CA GLN A 560 7.62 -27.03 -23.17
C GLN A 560 6.44 -27.99 -23.23
N ASP A 561 6.32 -28.80 -22.18
CA ASP A 561 5.29 -29.82 -22.02
C ASP A 561 4.44 -29.46 -20.81
N MET A 562 3.13 -29.34 -21.00
CA MET A 562 2.21 -29.11 -19.91
C MET A 562 0.80 -29.57 -20.26
N GLN A 563 0.02 -29.89 -19.21
CA GLN A 563 -1.43 -29.95 -19.34
C GLN A 563 -1.97 -28.54 -19.65
N PRO A 564 -3.08 -28.44 -20.40
CA PRO A 564 -3.58 -27.16 -20.86
C PRO A 564 -3.88 -26.16 -19.75
N GLY A 565 -3.70 -24.87 -20.05
CA GLY A 565 -3.91 -23.78 -19.11
C GLY A 565 -2.88 -23.81 -17.97
N ASN A 566 -1.64 -24.23 -18.23
CA ASN A 566 -0.60 -24.42 -17.24
C ASN A 566 -1.04 -25.33 -16.08
N GLY A 567 -1.73 -26.44 -16.43
CA GLY A 567 -2.28 -27.41 -15.48
C GLY A 567 -3.60 -27.00 -14.82
N THR A 568 -4.14 -25.81 -15.09
CA THR A 568 -5.42 -25.36 -14.50
C THR A 568 -6.65 -25.75 -15.31
N ARG A 569 -6.47 -26.31 -16.52
CA ARG A 569 -7.54 -26.73 -17.42
C ARG A 569 -7.24 -28.10 -18.04
N PRO A 570 -7.03 -29.15 -17.21
CA PRO A 570 -6.80 -30.50 -17.70
C PRO A 570 -7.88 -30.93 -18.70
N THR A 571 -7.50 -31.66 -19.75
CA THR A 571 -8.42 -32.04 -20.85
C THR A 571 -9.57 -32.92 -20.36
N SER A 572 -9.41 -33.64 -19.25
CA SER A 572 -10.48 -34.44 -18.67
C SER A 572 -11.66 -33.61 -18.15
N TRP A 573 -11.45 -32.31 -17.87
CA TRP A 573 -12.50 -31.41 -17.39
C TRP A 573 -13.30 -30.76 -18.51
N TRP A 574 -12.82 -30.87 -19.76
CA TRP A 574 -13.40 -30.15 -20.88
C TRP A 574 -14.81 -30.65 -21.19
N GLN A 575 -15.73 -29.70 -21.33
CA GLN A 575 -17.11 -29.96 -21.72
C GLN A 575 -17.32 -29.56 -23.18
N PRO A 576 -18.24 -30.21 -23.92
CA PRO A 576 -18.57 -29.81 -25.28
C PRO A 576 -18.88 -28.31 -25.39
N GLY A 577 -18.26 -27.63 -26.35
CA GLY A 577 -18.37 -26.19 -26.56
C GLY A 577 -17.43 -25.32 -25.72
N TRP A 578 -16.67 -25.88 -24.78
CA TRP A 578 -15.63 -25.13 -24.09
C TRP A 578 -14.55 -24.66 -25.05
N THR A 579 -14.11 -23.43 -24.86
CA THR A 579 -12.95 -22.87 -25.55
C THR A 579 -11.89 -22.49 -24.54
N LEU A 580 -10.63 -22.65 -24.93
CA LEU A 580 -9.48 -22.45 -24.08
C LEU A 580 -8.37 -21.75 -24.86
N ARG A 581 -7.74 -20.76 -24.23
CA ARG A 581 -6.44 -20.25 -24.67
C ARG A 581 -5.33 -20.94 -23.88
N ASP A 582 -4.29 -21.40 -24.55
CA ASP A 582 -3.20 -22.14 -23.91
C ASP A 582 -1.83 -21.57 -24.31
N VAL A 583 -1.03 -21.14 -23.32
CA VAL A 583 0.12 -20.24 -23.54
C VAL A 583 1.44 -20.90 -23.14
N TYR A 584 2.38 -20.95 -24.08
CA TYR A 584 3.70 -21.57 -23.97
C TYR A 584 4.80 -20.54 -24.23
N TYR A 585 5.96 -20.70 -23.59
CA TYR A 585 7.14 -19.86 -23.73
C TYR A 585 8.35 -20.73 -24.05
N LEU A 586 8.89 -20.56 -25.26
CA LEU A 586 10.04 -21.32 -25.75
C LEU A 586 11.24 -20.38 -25.90
N THR A 587 12.24 -20.54 -25.04
CA THR A 587 13.48 -19.76 -25.12
C THR A 587 14.51 -20.49 -25.96
N ILE A 588 15.04 -19.82 -26.99
CA ILE A 588 16.10 -20.36 -27.83
C ILE A 588 17.40 -20.40 -27.03
N PRO A 589 18.04 -21.57 -26.84
CA PRO A 589 19.31 -21.65 -26.13
C PRO A 589 20.41 -20.84 -26.82
N PRO A 590 21.35 -20.24 -26.08
CA PRO A 590 22.50 -19.52 -26.66
C PRO A 590 23.28 -20.34 -27.71
N GLU A 591 23.40 -21.64 -27.48
CA GLU A 591 24.12 -22.63 -28.29
C GLU A 591 23.33 -23.21 -29.47
N ALA A 592 22.10 -22.75 -29.71
CA ALA A 592 21.28 -23.23 -30.82
C ALA A 592 21.98 -23.02 -32.18
N GLN A 593 21.92 -24.03 -33.05
CA GLN A 593 22.51 -23.94 -34.38
C GLN A 593 21.68 -23.00 -35.26
N VAL A 594 22.38 -22.12 -35.98
CA VAL A 594 21.77 -21.20 -36.96
C VAL A 594 21.28 -22.00 -38.17
N GLY A 595 20.06 -21.71 -38.61
CA GLY A 595 19.48 -22.36 -39.79
C GLY A 595 17.97 -22.50 -39.72
N THR A 596 17.42 -23.25 -40.68
CA THR A 596 15.98 -23.53 -40.73
C THR A 596 15.55 -24.41 -39.54
N ALA A 597 14.42 -24.07 -38.95
CA ALA A 597 13.78 -24.81 -37.88
C ALA A 597 12.26 -24.84 -38.09
N ALA A 598 11.55 -25.66 -37.32
CA ALA A 598 10.10 -25.76 -37.35
C ALA A 598 9.52 -25.74 -35.93
N LEU A 599 8.42 -25.01 -35.76
CA LEU A 599 7.56 -25.12 -34.60
C LEU A 599 6.63 -26.30 -34.78
N ASN A 600 6.64 -27.24 -33.84
CA ASN A 600 5.88 -28.48 -33.90
C ASN A 600 5.02 -28.66 -32.65
N LEU A 601 3.92 -29.40 -32.81
CA LEU A 601 3.00 -29.78 -31.75
C LEU A 601 2.90 -31.30 -31.69
N VAL A 602 2.99 -31.84 -30.49
CA VAL A 602 2.75 -33.26 -30.18
C VAL A 602 1.80 -33.35 -29.00
N LEU A 603 0.84 -34.25 -29.07
CA LEU A 603 -0.04 -34.59 -27.94
C LEU A 603 0.32 -35.99 -27.47
N TYR A 604 0.36 -36.20 -26.16
CA TYR A 604 0.52 -37.53 -25.59
C TYR A 604 -0.36 -37.70 -24.36
N ASP A 605 -0.74 -38.94 -24.08
CA ASP A 605 -1.48 -39.27 -22.88
C ASP A 605 -0.61 -39.04 -21.64
N SER A 606 -1.13 -38.27 -20.68
CA SER A 606 -0.35 -37.79 -19.53
C SER A 606 0.15 -38.91 -18.62
N PHE A 607 -0.46 -40.10 -18.67
CA PHE A 607 -0.12 -41.23 -17.82
C PHE A 607 0.75 -42.27 -18.54
N THR A 608 0.33 -42.67 -19.74
CA THR A 608 1.02 -43.72 -20.52
C THR A 608 2.20 -43.18 -21.32
N GLN A 609 2.24 -41.87 -21.58
CA GLN A 609 3.20 -41.19 -22.46
C GLN A 609 3.12 -41.65 -23.92
N GLU A 610 2.06 -42.37 -24.31
CA GLU A 610 1.81 -42.73 -25.70
C GLU A 610 1.39 -41.48 -26.50
N ILE A 611 1.98 -41.32 -27.68
CA ILE A 611 1.64 -40.22 -28.59
C ILE A 611 0.22 -40.44 -29.12
N ILE A 612 -0.58 -39.37 -29.08
CA ILE A 612 -1.93 -39.34 -29.62
C ILE A 612 -1.86 -38.66 -30.99
N PRO A 613 -2.14 -39.39 -32.10
CA PRO A 613 -2.12 -38.80 -33.42
C PRO A 613 -3.30 -37.85 -33.60
N PHE A 614 -3.12 -36.85 -34.46
CA PHE A 614 -4.21 -36.05 -35.00
C PHE A 614 -5.10 -36.91 -35.91
N ASP A 615 -6.36 -36.52 -36.11
CA ASP A 615 -7.33 -37.31 -36.88
C ASP A 615 -6.94 -37.45 -38.36
N ASN A 616 -6.02 -36.59 -38.84
CA ASN A 616 -5.41 -36.69 -40.17
C ASN A 616 -4.29 -37.77 -40.26
N GLY A 617 -3.98 -38.46 -39.15
CA GLY A 617 -2.98 -39.52 -39.03
C GLY A 617 -1.56 -39.05 -38.71
N THR A 618 -1.32 -37.75 -38.54
CA THR A 618 0.01 -37.23 -38.15
C THR A 618 0.24 -37.34 -36.64
N GLU A 619 1.45 -37.74 -36.24
CA GLU A 619 1.85 -37.77 -34.82
C GLU A 619 2.51 -36.47 -34.36
N THR A 620 3.06 -35.71 -35.31
CA THR A 620 3.70 -34.42 -35.06
C THR A 620 3.17 -33.43 -36.09
N LEU A 621 2.44 -32.44 -35.61
CA LEU A 621 1.88 -31.40 -36.44
C LEU A 621 2.87 -30.24 -36.54
N LYS A 622 3.33 -29.94 -37.76
CA LYS A 622 4.13 -28.75 -38.01
C LYS A 622 3.24 -27.51 -38.01
N LEU A 623 3.46 -26.63 -37.06
CA LEU A 623 2.69 -25.40 -36.87
C LEU A 623 3.23 -24.22 -37.69
N PHE A 624 4.55 -24.06 -37.77
CA PHE A 624 5.15 -22.88 -38.42
C PHE A 624 6.61 -23.07 -38.83
N ASP A 625 7.05 -22.33 -39.85
CA ASP A 625 8.45 -22.28 -40.32
C ASP A 625 9.26 -21.22 -39.57
N LEU A 626 10.43 -21.61 -39.07
CA LEU A 626 11.33 -20.77 -38.29
C LEU A 626 12.71 -20.67 -38.96
N ASN A 627 13.44 -19.60 -38.68
CA ASN A 627 14.85 -19.45 -39.03
C ASN A 627 15.64 -18.92 -37.82
N LEU A 628 16.55 -19.72 -37.29
CA LEU A 628 17.37 -19.38 -36.13
C LEU A 628 18.62 -18.62 -36.58
N GLN A 629 18.88 -17.48 -35.93
CA GLN A 629 20.05 -16.64 -36.20
C GLN A 629 20.87 -16.41 -34.93
N SER A 630 22.17 -16.15 -35.08
CA SER A 630 23.00 -15.68 -33.99
C SER A 630 22.61 -14.24 -33.63
N VAL A 631 22.86 -13.83 -32.38
CA VAL A 631 22.81 -12.41 -32.01
C VAL A 631 23.84 -11.66 -32.87
N PRO A 632 23.49 -10.52 -33.49
CA PRO A 632 24.43 -9.71 -34.27
C PRO A 632 25.64 -9.21 -33.49
#